data_AF-A0A9E0G682-F1
#
_entry.id   AF-A0A9E0G682-F1
#
_cell.length_a   1.000
_cell.length_b   1.000
_cell.length_c   1.000
_cell.angle_alpha   90.00
_cell.angle_beta   90.00
_cell.angle_gamma   90.00
#
_symmetry.space_group_name_H-M   'P 1'
#
loop_
_entity.id
_entity.type
_entity.pdbx_description
1 polymer ?
#
loop_
_entity_poly.entity_id
_entity_poly.type
_entity_poly.pdbx_seq_one_letter_code
_entity_poly.pdbx_strand_id
1 'polypeptide(L)'
;DTTIADYAADLRAATPTAACELAVPDITEVMEGIANREYTMAALLKQIIRRYQMKLQKYQITIANYDPRFQLQEQKMRLSELEEQIQQVMKNKMTGYKHKLELYAKELHGLSPTAKLINGFGYLEDQNGEPVTSVHKVKEGDQISLTISDGTILAMAKQIRTMDEKGK
;
A
#
# COMPACT_ATOMS: atom_id res chain seq x y z
N ASP A 1 73.36 -29.27 -60.45
CA ASP A 1 73.93 -29.63 -59.14
C ASP A 1 73.09 -29.05 -58.02
N THR A 2 72.53 -29.91 -57.16
CA THR A 2 71.89 -29.56 -55.89
C THR A 2 72.88 -29.84 -54.76
N THR A 3 73.02 -28.92 -53.82
CA THR A 3 74.00 -29.06 -52.72
C THR A 3 73.30 -29.48 -51.43
N ILE A 4 74.04 -30.06 -50.47
CA ILE A 4 73.48 -30.49 -49.16
C ILE A 4 72.83 -29.31 -48.41
N ALA A 5 73.29 -28.09 -48.65
CA ALA A 5 72.67 -26.87 -48.11
C ALA A 5 71.21 -26.69 -48.57
N ASP A 6 70.86 -27.13 -49.79
CA ASP A 6 69.48 -27.05 -50.30
C ASP A 6 68.52 -28.00 -49.54
N TYR A 7 69.03 -29.06 -48.90
CA TYR A 7 68.24 -29.98 -48.08
C TYR A 7 68.12 -29.56 -46.61
N ALA A 8 68.98 -28.66 -46.16
CA ALA A 8 68.98 -28.15 -44.78
C ALA A 8 68.23 -26.81 -44.63
N ALA A 9 67.90 -26.13 -45.73
CA ALA A 9 67.24 -24.83 -45.71
C ALA A 9 65.71 -24.93 -45.79
N ASP A 10 65.00 -24.21 -44.92
CA ASP A 10 63.52 -24.13 -44.93
C ASP A 10 62.98 -23.37 -46.16
N LEU A 11 63.80 -22.51 -46.76
CA LEU A 11 63.43 -21.70 -47.93
C LEU A 11 64.64 -21.52 -48.86
N ARG A 12 64.42 -21.64 -50.17
CA ARG A 12 65.46 -21.47 -51.20
C ARG A 12 65.29 -20.12 -51.90
N ALA A 13 66.37 -19.36 -52.03
CA ALA A 13 66.39 -18.09 -52.76
C ALA A 13 67.29 -18.18 -53.99
N ALA A 14 66.92 -17.49 -55.07
CA ALA A 14 67.61 -17.57 -56.35
C ALA A 14 68.98 -16.83 -56.38
N THR A 15 69.19 -15.88 -55.47
CA THR A 15 70.42 -15.10 -55.34
C THR A 15 70.74 -14.85 -53.86
N PRO A 16 72.02 -14.68 -53.49
CA PRO A 16 72.40 -14.39 -52.11
C PRO A 16 71.77 -13.09 -51.56
N THR A 17 71.48 -12.11 -52.43
CA THR A 17 70.72 -10.91 -52.07
C THR A 17 69.25 -11.20 -51.78
N ALA A 18 68.58 -12.01 -52.61
CA ALA A 18 67.21 -12.44 -52.34
C ALA A 18 67.13 -13.27 -51.04
N ALA A 19 68.15 -14.06 -50.73
CA ALA A 19 68.26 -14.77 -49.45
C ALA A 19 68.35 -13.79 -48.26
N CYS A 20 69.12 -12.71 -48.40
CA CYS A 20 69.23 -11.67 -47.38
C CYS A 20 67.92 -10.91 -47.18
N GLU A 21 67.21 -10.54 -48.26
CA GLU A 21 65.91 -9.86 -48.16
C GLU A 21 64.85 -10.73 -47.48
N LEU A 22 64.86 -12.05 -47.73
CA LEU A 22 63.95 -12.99 -47.07
C LEU A 22 64.32 -13.27 -45.60
N ALA A 23 65.61 -13.20 -45.25
CA ALA A 23 66.09 -13.47 -43.90
C ALA A 23 66.05 -12.24 -42.98
N VAL A 24 66.03 -11.03 -43.54
CA VAL A 24 66.05 -9.77 -42.79
C VAL A 24 64.63 -9.26 -42.63
N PRO A 25 64.07 -9.27 -41.40
CA PRO A 25 62.75 -8.69 -41.17
C PRO A 25 62.77 -7.17 -41.40
N ASP A 26 61.67 -6.62 -41.91
CA ASP A 26 61.51 -5.18 -42.01
C ASP A 26 61.47 -4.56 -40.62
N ILE A 27 62.42 -3.67 -40.34
CA ILE A 27 62.55 -2.99 -39.05
C ILE A 27 61.29 -2.19 -38.73
N THR A 28 60.61 -1.64 -39.75
CA THR A 28 59.37 -0.88 -39.56
C THR A 28 58.23 -1.77 -39.05
N GLU A 29 58.05 -2.95 -39.63
CA GLU A 29 57.05 -3.94 -39.20
C GLU A 29 57.33 -4.44 -37.76
N VAL A 30 58.59 -4.71 -37.45
CA VAL A 30 58.99 -5.14 -36.09
C VAL A 30 58.69 -4.03 -35.07
N MET A 31 59.02 -2.78 -35.39
CA MET A 31 58.76 -1.63 -34.51
C MET A 31 57.27 -1.37 -34.31
N GLU A 32 56.46 -1.46 -35.38
CA GLU A 32 55.00 -1.40 -35.27
C GLU A 32 54.45 -2.54 -34.42
N GLY A 33 55.00 -3.74 -34.56
CA GLY A 33 54.67 -4.89 -33.74
C GLY A 33 54.97 -4.69 -32.25
N ILE A 34 56.04 -3.99 -31.90
CA ILE A 34 56.38 -3.63 -30.51
C ILE A 34 55.38 -2.59 -29.99
N ALA A 35 55.15 -1.51 -30.75
CA ALA A 35 54.23 -0.45 -30.36
C ALA A 35 52.80 -0.97 -30.14
N ASN A 36 52.32 -1.86 -31.01
CA ASN A 36 51.00 -2.49 -30.86
C ASN A 36 50.91 -3.37 -29.62
N ARG A 37 51.98 -4.10 -29.27
CA ARG A 37 52.03 -4.91 -28.05
C ARG A 37 52.04 -4.04 -26.80
N GLU A 38 52.81 -2.94 -26.80
CA GLU A 38 52.82 -1.97 -25.71
C GLU A 38 51.44 -1.35 -25.49
N TYR A 39 50.79 -0.92 -26.57
CA TYR A 39 49.42 -0.37 -26.52
C TYR A 39 48.42 -1.40 -25.96
N THR A 40 48.48 -2.63 -26.46
CA THR A 40 47.60 -3.72 -26.01
C THR A 40 47.83 -4.04 -24.54
N MET A 41 49.09 -4.10 -24.11
CA MET A 41 49.46 -4.35 -22.72
C MET A 41 48.92 -3.25 -21.79
N ALA A 42 49.09 -1.99 -22.16
CA ALA A 42 48.57 -0.86 -21.40
C ALA A 42 47.04 -0.90 -21.27
N ALA A 43 46.34 -1.26 -22.36
CA ALA A 43 44.89 -1.41 -22.35
C ALA A 43 44.44 -2.54 -21.42
N LEU A 44 45.11 -3.69 -21.45
CA LEU A 44 44.82 -4.84 -20.57
C LEU A 44 45.06 -4.50 -19.09
N LEU A 45 46.16 -3.83 -18.77
CA LEU A 45 46.46 -3.38 -17.41
C LEU A 45 45.37 -2.43 -16.89
N LYS A 46 44.93 -1.48 -17.71
CA LYS A 46 43.83 -0.57 -17.37
C LYS A 46 42.52 -1.33 -17.10
N GLN A 47 42.23 -2.36 -17.89
CA GLN A 47 41.07 -3.21 -17.69
C GLN A 47 41.15 -4.01 -16.38
N ILE A 48 42.33 -4.53 -16.04
CA ILE A 48 42.58 -5.25 -14.79
C ILE A 48 42.35 -4.32 -13.59
N ILE A 49 42.95 -3.13 -13.60
CA ILE A 49 42.76 -2.13 -12.54
C ILE A 49 41.28 -1.80 -12.36
N ARG A 50 40.57 -1.53 -13.47
CA ARG A 50 39.12 -1.23 -13.42
C ARG A 50 38.32 -2.39 -12.82
N ARG A 51 38.67 -3.63 -13.15
CA ARG A 51 38.02 -4.83 -12.58
C ARG A 51 38.23 -4.91 -11.06
N TYR A 52 39.44 -4.66 -10.57
CA TYR A 52 39.72 -4.67 -9.13
C TYR A 52 39.07 -3.50 -8.39
N GLN A 53 39.00 -2.31 -9.00
CA GLN A 53 38.26 -1.17 -8.44
C GLN A 53 36.76 -1.49 -8.28
N MET A 54 36.14 -2.10 -9.29
CA MET A 54 34.73 -2.53 -9.19
C MET A 54 34.52 -3.59 -8.10
N LYS A 55 35.45 -4.55 -7.96
CA LYS A 55 35.40 -5.54 -6.87
C LYS A 55 35.53 -4.87 -5.51
N LEU A 56 36.46 -3.93 -5.35
CA LEU A 56 36.65 -3.18 -4.10
C LEU A 56 35.39 -2.40 -3.73
N GLN A 57 34.80 -1.68 -4.68
CA GLN A 57 33.55 -0.94 -4.46
C GLN A 57 32.41 -1.87 -4.05
N LYS A 58 32.29 -3.05 -4.68
CA LYS A 58 31.31 -4.06 -4.28
C LYS A 58 31.53 -4.53 -2.85
N TYR A 59 32.78 -4.81 -2.46
CA TYR A 59 33.08 -5.23 -1.08
C TYR A 59 32.83 -4.09 -0.08
N GLN A 60 33.13 -2.84 -0.41
CA GLN A 60 32.81 -1.69 0.43
C GLN A 60 31.31 -1.55 0.66
N ILE A 61 30.49 -1.66 -0.39
CA ILE A 61 29.02 -1.64 -0.27
C ILE A 61 28.54 -2.84 0.56
N THR A 62 29.12 -4.01 0.32
CA THR A 62 28.76 -5.23 1.06
C THR A 62 29.06 -5.03 2.55
N ILE A 63 30.25 -4.56 2.92
CA ILE A 63 30.64 -4.27 4.31
C ILE A 63 29.76 -3.19 4.93
N ALA A 64 29.47 -2.10 4.20
CA ALA A 64 28.58 -1.05 4.69
C ALA A 64 27.16 -1.58 4.97
N ASN A 65 26.64 -2.45 4.11
CA ASN A 65 25.35 -3.10 4.31
C ASN A 65 25.37 -4.15 5.44
N TYR A 66 26.53 -4.74 5.73
CA TYR A 66 26.71 -5.66 6.86
C TYR A 66 27.04 -4.94 8.17
N ASP A 67 27.18 -3.61 8.19
CA ASP A 67 27.31 -2.88 9.44
C ASP A 67 26.03 -3.12 10.26
N PRO A 68 26.11 -3.85 11.39
CA PRO A 68 24.93 -4.19 12.19
C PRO A 68 24.21 -2.94 12.68
N ARG A 69 24.90 -1.80 12.75
CA ARG A 69 24.31 -0.51 13.15
C ARG A 69 23.35 0.02 12.08
N PHE A 70 23.72 -0.08 10.80
CA PHE A 70 22.87 0.38 9.71
C PHE A 70 21.61 -0.50 9.61
N GLN A 71 21.77 -1.81 9.64
CA GLN A 71 20.63 -2.75 9.65
C GLN A 71 19.72 -2.53 10.87
N LEU A 72 20.30 -2.33 12.05
CA LEU A 72 19.53 -2.03 13.27
C LEU A 72 18.77 -0.70 13.15
N GLN A 73 19.38 0.32 12.56
CA GLN A 73 18.75 1.61 12.35
C GLN A 73 17.59 1.52 11.37
N GLU A 74 17.77 0.82 10.24
CA GLU A 74 16.70 0.56 9.26
C GLU A 74 15.52 -0.18 9.91
N GLN A 75 15.81 -1.24 10.67
CA GLN A 75 14.77 -2.00 11.37
C GLN A 75 14.05 -1.15 12.43
N LYS A 76 14.76 -0.28 13.15
CA LYS A 76 14.15 0.66 14.11
C LYS A 76 13.23 1.66 13.43
N MET A 77 13.64 2.24 12.30
CA MET A 77 12.78 3.14 11.53
C MET A 77 11.53 2.41 11.05
N ARG A 78 11.69 1.22 10.47
CA ARG A 78 10.57 0.40 10.01
C ARG A 78 9.61 0.03 11.15
N LEU A 79 10.13 -0.27 12.34
CA LEU A 79 9.31 -0.54 13.51
C LEU A 79 8.50 0.71 13.94
N SER A 80 9.14 1.89 13.97
CA SER A 80 8.46 3.15 14.26
C SER A 80 7.34 3.46 13.26
N GLU A 81 7.60 3.26 11.96
CA GLU A 81 6.59 3.46 10.91
C GLU A 81 5.40 2.50 11.07
N LEU A 82 5.67 1.23 11.37
CA LEU A 82 4.63 0.23 11.63
C LEU A 82 3.81 0.55 12.88
N GLU A 83 4.46 1.04 13.95
CA GLU A 83 3.78 1.48 15.16
C GLU A 83 2.83 2.66 14.88
N GLU A 84 3.29 3.67 14.14
CA GLU A 84 2.45 4.80 13.74
C GLU A 84 1.27 4.36 12.86
N GLN A 85 1.51 3.46 11.90
CA GLN A 85 0.45 2.91 11.06
C GLN A 85 -0.60 2.15 11.86
N ILE A 86 -0.18 1.31 12.82
CA ILE A 86 -1.09 0.57 13.68
C ILE A 86 -1.93 1.54 14.52
N GLN A 87 -1.31 2.55 15.13
CA GLN A 87 -2.03 3.56 15.92
C GLN A 87 -3.07 4.30 15.09
N GLN A 88 -2.71 4.71 13.86
CA GLN A 88 -3.60 5.44 12.98
C GLN A 88 -4.79 4.57 12.53
N VAL A 89 -4.53 3.31 12.16
CA VAL A 89 -5.59 2.36 11.78
C VAL A 89 -6.51 2.05 12.95
N MET A 90 -5.96 1.85 14.16
CA MET A 90 -6.77 1.63 15.37
C MET A 90 -7.65 2.84 15.67
N LYS A 91 -7.11 4.06 15.60
CA LYS A 91 -7.86 5.30 15.81
C LYS A 91 -9.01 5.42 14.82
N ASN A 92 -8.76 5.16 13.54
CA ASN A 92 -9.77 5.21 12.48
C ASN A 92 -10.86 4.14 12.67
N LYS A 93 -10.50 2.93 13.11
CA LYS A 93 -11.49 1.90 13.44
C LYS A 93 -12.33 2.31 14.65
N MET A 94 -11.72 2.84 15.70
CA MET A 94 -12.41 3.27 16.91
C MET A 94 -13.43 4.38 16.62
N THR A 95 -13.04 5.39 15.83
CA THR A 95 -13.97 6.45 15.41
C THR A 95 -15.10 5.90 14.56
N GLY A 96 -14.81 4.98 13.64
CA GLY A 96 -15.83 4.29 12.84
C GLY A 96 -16.83 3.50 13.69
N TYR A 97 -16.37 2.74 14.69
CA TYR A 97 -17.27 2.01 15.60
C TYR A 97 -18.08 2.93 16.49
N LYS A 98 -17.48 4.02 16.99
CA LYS A 98 -18.21 5.02 17.78
C LYS A 98 -19.34 5.66 16.96
N HIS A 99 -19.07 6.01 15.70
CA HIS A 99 -20.07 6.57 14.82
C HIS A 99 -21.21 5.57 14.53
N LYS A 100 -20.88 4.29 14.27
CA LYS A 100 -21.90 3.24 14.11
C LYS A 100 -22.76 3.06 15.36
N LEU A 101 -22.16 3.10 16.55
CA LEU A 101 -22.89 3.05 17.81
C LEU A 101 -23.84 4.23 17.98
N GLU A 102 -23.41 5.45 17.63
CA GLU A 102 -24.27 6.63 17.66
C GLU A 102 -25.45 6.52 16.68
N LEU A 103 -25.23 5.95 15.50
CA LEU A 103 -26.31 5.69 14.54
C LEU A 103 -27.30 4.67 15.07
N TYR A 104 -26.83 3.53 15.60
CA TYR A 104 -27.71 2.53 16.20
C TYR A 104 -28.47 3.08 17.41
N ALA A 105 -27.83 3.90 18.25
CA ALA A 105 -28.50 4.56 19.36
C ALA A 105 -29.62 5.49 18.85
N LYS A 106 -29.38 6.26 17.78
CA LYS A 106 -30.41 7.11 17.15
C LYS A 106 -31.55 6.29 16.56
N GLU A 107 -31.26 5.21 15.85
CA GLU A 107 -32.30 4.31 15.31
C GLU A 107 -33.15 3.69 16.43
N LEU A 108 -32.51 3.24 17.51
CA LEU A 108 -33.18 2.62 18.65
C LEU A 108 -34.03 3.65 19.41
N HIS A 109 -33.55 4.89 19.56
CA HIS A 109 -34.35 5.98 20.09
C HIS A 109 -35.55 6.32 19.17
N GLY A 110 -35.37 6.36 17.86
CA GLY A 110 -36.45 6.62 16.90
C GLY A 110 -37.51 5.52 16.84
N LEU A 111 -37.13 4.27 17.13
CA LEU A 111 -38.03 3.12 17.17
C LEU A 111 -38.64 2.86 18.55
N SER A 112 -38.11 3.47 19.61
CA SER A 112 -38.64 3.29 20.97
C SER A 112 -40.01 3.96 21.14
N PRO A 113 -41.01 3.28 21.72
CA PRO A 113 -42.34 3.85 22.03
C PRO A 113 -42.29 5.19 22.79
N THR A 114 -41.25 5.40 23.60
CA THR A 114 -41.00 6.66 24.32
C THR A 114 -40.77 7.86 23.39
N ALA A 115 -40.19 7.69 22.20
CA ALA A 115 -40.00 8.80 21.26
C ALA A 115 -41.31 9.24 20.58
N LYS A 116 -42.28 8.32 20.43
CA LYS A 116 -43.65 8.69 20.02
C LYS A 116 -44.36 9.49 21.11
N LEU A 117 -44.17 9.12 22.38
CA LEU A 117 -44.70 9.86 23.54
C LEU A 117 -44.09 11.27 23.69
N ILE A 118 -42.81 11.46 23.38
CA ILE A 118 -42.13 12.77 23.48
C ILE A 118 -42.65 13.78 22.43
N ASN A 119 -43.16 13.31 21.28
CA ASN A 119 -43.70 14.18 20.22
C ASN A 119 -45.16 14.62 20.46
N GLY A 120 -45.65 14.55 21.71
CA GLY A 120 -46.99 15.02 22.07
C GLY A 120 -48.12 14.05 21.73
N PHE A 121 -47.81 12.81 21.36
CA PHE A 121 -48.81 11.75 21.18
C PHE A 121 -48.98 10.99 22.50
N GLY A 122 -50.04 11.28 23.24
CA GLY A 122 -50.43 10.48 24.39
C GLY A 122 -51.16 9.21 23.96
N TYR A 123 -51.01 8.14 24.74
CA TYR A 123 -51.75 6.90 24.56
C TYR A 123 -53.11 7.01 25.26
N LEU A 124 -54.21 6.76 24.54
CA LEU A 124 -55.57 6.82 25.06
C LEU A 124 -56.04 5.41 25.42
N GLU A 125 -56.30 5.15 26.70
CA GLU A 125 -56.85 3.90 27.21
C GLU A 125 -58.27 4.11 27.74
N ASP A 126 -59.18 3.19 27.40
CA ASP A 126 -60.52 3.11 27.99
C ASP A 126 -60.47 2.57 29.43
N GLN A 127 -61.59 2.58 30.14
CA GLN A 127 -61.77 2.04 31.50
C GLN A 127 -61.29 0.58 31.70
N ASN A 128 -61.14 -0.18 30.61
CA ASN A 128 -60.66 -1.56 30.60
C ASN A 128 -59.17 -1.70 30.23
N GLY A 129 -58.43 -0.60 30.02
CA GLY A 129 -57.03 -0.62 29.62
C GLY A 129 -56.80 -0.94 28.14
N GLU A 130 -57.85 -0.90 27.30
CA GLU A 130 -57.73 -1.11 25.86
C GLU A 130 -57.46 0.20 25.12
N PRO A 131 -56.58 0.20 24.10
CA PRO A 131 -56.33 1.38 23.27
C PRO A 131 -57.57 1.82 22.49
N VAL A 132 -57.94 3.08 22.66
CA VAL A 132 -59.01 3.70 21.88
C VAL A 132 -58.46 4.11 20.51
N THR A 133 -58.56 3.23 19.53
CA THR A 133 -58.11 3.47 18.13
C THR A 133 -59.21 4.02 17.23
N SER A 134 -60.46 4.08 17.69
CA SER A 134 -61.60 4.55 16.88
C SER A 134 -62.64 5.26 17.73
N VAL A 135 -63.17 6.37 17.18
CA VAL A 135 -64.19 7.22 17.81
C VAL A 135 -65.52 6.48 18.04
N HIS A 136 -65.77 5.40 17.29
CA HIS A 136 -66.97 4.56 17.44
C HIS A 136 -66.99 3.68 18.69
N LYS A 137 -65.83 3.50 19.34
CA LYS A 137 -65.71 2.69 20.56
C LYS A 137 -65.97 3.48 21.85
N VAL A 138 -66.08 4.81 21.75
CA VAL A 138 -66.28 5.70 22.89
C VAL A 138 -67.72 6.20 22.90
N LYS A 139 -68.34 6.27 24.08
CA LYS A 139 -69.65 6.92 24.29
C LYS A 139 -69.49 8.21 25.08
N GLU A 140 -70.43 9.14 24.89
CA GLU A 140 -70.46 10.38 25.68
C GLU A 140 -70.68 10.03 27.16
N GLY A 141 -69.76 10.48 28.01
CA GLY A 141 -69.70 10.15 29.43
C GLY A 141 -68.64 9.12 29.83
N ASP A 142 -67.98 8.45 28.88
CA ASP A 142 -66.94 7.47 29.20
C ASP A 142 -65.67 8.14 29.78
N GLN A 143 -65.07 7.50 30.78
CA GLN A 143 -63.78 7.90 31.34
C GLN A 143 -62.65 7.30 30.51
N ILE A 144 -61.76 8.17 30.03
CA ILE A 144 -60.59 7.82 29.24
C ILE A 144 -59.35 8.29 30.00
N SER A 145 -58.31 7.46 30.02
CA SER A 145 -57.01 7.86 30.54
C SER A 145 -56.05 8.16 29.40
N LEU A 146 -55.38 9.30 29.48
CA LEU A 146 -54.37 9.75 28.54
C LEU A 146 -53.00 9.63 29.21
N THR A 147 -52.17 8.70 28.76
CA THR A 147 -50.81 8.54 29.26
C THR A 147 -49.85 9.31 28.35
N ILE A 148 -49.20 10.33 28.92
CA ILE A 148 -48.17 11.16 28.28
C ILE A 148 -46.80 10.74 28.84
N SER A 149 -45.72 11.23 28.25
CA SER A 149 -44.33 10.98 28.68
C SER A 149 -44.06 11.31 30.15
N ASP A 150 -44.84 12.18 30.79
CA ASP A 150 -44.64 12.68 32.15
C ASP A 150 -45.74 12.30 33.15
N GLY A 151 -46.83 11.65 32.72
CA GLY A 151 -47.89 11.22 33.62
C GLY A 151 -49.19 10.80 32.92
N THR A 152 -50.20 10.47 33.73
CA THR A 152 -51.52 10.02 33.26
C THR A 152 -52.57 11.06 33.61
N ILE A 153 -53.33 11.52 32.62
CA ILE A 153 -54.44 12.46 32.76
C ILE A 153 -55.75 11.69 32.63
N LEU A 154 -56.63 11.79 33.62
CA LEU A 154 -57.99 11.27 33.54
C LEU A 154 -58.88 12.31 32.87
N ALA A 155 -59.51 11.93 31.76
CA ALA A 155 -60.42 12.76 30.98
C ALA A 155 -61.78 12.06 30.81
N MET A 156 -62.83 12.84 30.53
CA MET A 156 -64.16 12.32 30.26
C MET A 156 -64.62 12.78 28.88
N ALA A 157 -65.17 11.86 28.08
CA ALA A 157 -65.68 12.15 26.75
C ALA A 157 -66.93 13.02 26.81
N LYS A 158 -66.76 14.34 26.64
CA LYS A 158 -67.87 15.32 26.77
C LYS A 158 -68.67 15.51 25.47
N GLN A 159 -68.03 15.38 24.31
CA GLN A 159 -68.69 15.54 23.01
C GLN A 159 -67.94 14.72 21.96
N ILE A 160 -68.66 13.86 21.23
CA ILE A 160 -68.06 13.02 20.20
C ILE A 160 -68.46 13.54 18.83
N ARG A 161 -67.48 13.96 18.03
CA ARG A 161 -67.68 14.34 16.62
C ARG A 161 -66.94 13.35 15.73
N THR A 162 -67.68 12.58 14.94
CA THR A 162 -67.11 11.79 13.86
C THR A 162 -66.74 12.74 12.72
N MET A 163 -65.49 12.68 12.27
CA MET A 163 -65.14 13.30 10.99
C MET A 163 -65.56 12.33 9.89
N ASP A 164 -66.58 12.70 9.12
CA ASP A 164 -66.92 12.00 7.88
C ASP A 164 -65.78 12.20 6.86
N GLU A 165 -65.19 11.09 6.44
CA GLU A 165 -64.30 11.05 5.28
C GLU A 165 -65.09 11.40 4.01
N LYS A 166 -65.04 12.67 3.61
CA LYS A 166 -65.02 13.06 2.18
C LYS A 166 -64.24 14.36 2.02
N GLY A 167 -62.99 14.25 1.56
CA GLY A 167 -62.20 15.45 1.28
C GLY A 167 -60.80 15.24 0.72
N LYS A 168 -60.70 14.59 -0.46
CA LYS A 168 -59.56 14.56 -1.42
C LYS A 168 -58.25 13.89 -1.01
#